data_AF-A0A3M2F1A2-F1
#
_entry.id   AF-A0A3M2F1A2-F1
#
_cell.length_a   1.000
_cell.length_b   1.000
_cell.length_c   1.000
_cell.angle_alpha   90.00
_cell.angle_beta   90.00
_cell.angle_gamma   90.00
#
_symmetry.space_group_name_H-M   'P 1'
#
loop_
_entity.id
_entity.type
_entity.pdbx_description
1 polymer ?
#
loop_
_entity_poly.entity_id
_entity_poly.type
_entity_poly.pdbx_seq_one_letter_code
_entity_poly.pdbx_strand_id
1 'polypeptide(L)'
;FGRDVGTSIPLVLTGVTMSNPREEHILGQNPSVAFAVTERAGTSERTSHALHPSKDGEQTLASRTGAERILFAGSTNRHFAAFLWGADEDAEKDLQGVRVRTWPVQEPMGHHVLHSVPQAVYRFSLEVPPQGGRSARRFRLYLGPKTTEVFEERPEYERFDAIMDYDLRPLCFCSVPGVRLLARTLLWGMRGLHSIVGNWGLAIVLLTLIVRSLLVPLNFRMQKSMRAYGAKMSRLQPELEKLKKKYANDPKRMQQEMLAFQRKHKLFPPLGGCLPLLVTIPVFFGLFTALRVAYELRYQPFVAWIDDLSSPDRLFHLGLDLGFVHLEYFNLLPILMVVLW
;
A
#
# COMPACT_ATOMS: atom_id res chain seq x y z
N PHE A 1 -10.55 -56.37 -7.13
CA PHE A 1 -10.52 -54.90 -7.04
C PHE A 1 -11.91 -54.38 -7.33
N GLY A 2 -12.77 -54.35 -6.31
CA GLY A 2 -14.15 -53.91 -6.45
C GLY A 2 -14.27 -52.41 -6.25
N ARG A 3 -15.12 -51.81 -7.10
CA ARG A 3 -15.97 -50.62 -6.91
C ARG A 3 -15.29 -49.33 -6.42
N ASP A 4 -15.21 -48.38 -7.35
CA ASP A 4 -15.68 -47.00 -7.17
C ASP A 4 -15.32 -46.30 -5.87
N VAL A 5 -14.02 -46.18 -5.60
CA VAL A 5 -13.51 -45.10 -4.75
C VAL A 5 -12.67 -44.23 -5.65
N GLY A 6 -13.21 -43.07 -6.04
CA GLY A 6 -12.52 -42.05 -6.83
C GLY A 6 -11.14 -41.81 -6.22
N THR A 7 -10.12 -42.43 -6.80
CA THR A 7 -8.79 -42.42 -6.22
C THR A 7 -8.18 -41.11 -6.67
N SER A 8 -7.82 -40.25 -5.73
CA SER A 8 -7.21 -38.97 -6.04
C SER A 8 -5.71 -39.01 -5.72
N ILE A 9 -4.90 -38.42 -6.59
CA ILE A 9 -3.45 -38.34 -6.39
C ILE A 9 -3.13 -36.95 -5.82
N PRO A 10 -2.59 -36.87 -4.60
CA PRO A 10 -2.10 -35.60 -4.08
C PRO A 10 -0.82 -35.21 -4.82
N LEU A 11 -0.83 -34.04 -5.48
CA LEU A 11 0.36 -33.44 -6.09
C LEU A 11 0.74 -32.18 -5.33
N VAL A 12 2.04 -31.99 -5.12
CA VAL A 12 2.59 -30.76 -4.56
C VAL A 12 3.42 -30.07 -5.62
N LEU A 13 3.01 -28.88 -6.04
CA LEU A 13 3.78 -28.05 -6.97
C LEU A 13 4.39 -26.89 -6.21
N THR A 14 5.71 -26.78 -6.27
CA THR A 14 6.41 -25.62 -5.73
C THR A 14 6.22 -24.46 -6.69
N GLY A 15 5.66 -23.38 -6.18
CA GLY A 15 5.29 -22.19 -6.95
C GLY A 15 6.45 -21.26 -7.22
N VAL A 16 6.11 -20.20 -7.96
CA VAL A 16 7.05 -19.16 -8.34
C VAL A 16 7.33 -18.24 -7.15
N THR A 17 8.61 -17.98 -6.94
CA THR A 17 9.10 -17.03 -5.95
C THR A 17 9.55 -15.75 -6.68
N MET A 18 9.24 -14.59 -6.10
CA MET A 18 9.74 -13.30 -6.61
C MET A 18 10.79 -12.78 -5.66
N SER A 19 12.06 -12.79 -6.07
CA SER A 19 13.16 -12.15 -5.35
C SER A 19 13.66 -10.94 -6.13
N ASN A 20 13.76 -9.77 -5.48
CA ASN A 20 14.45 -8.61 -6.06
C ASN A 20 15.60 -8.15 -5.16
N PRO A 21 16.80 -8.75 -5.28
CA PRO A 21 17.91 -8.50 -4.36
C PRO A 21 18.42 -7.05 -4.37
N ARG A 22 18.22 -6.28 -5.45
CA ARG A 22 18.66 -4.87 -5.53
C ARG A 22 17.71 -3.89 -4.83
N GLU A 23 16.40 -4.14 -4.83
CA GLU A 23 15.43 -3.24 -4.19
C GLU A 23 15.22 -3.53 -2.72
N GLU A 24 15.34 -4.80 -2.34
CA GLU A 24 15.14 -5.24 -0.96
C GLU A 24 16.24 -4.70 -0.03
N HIS A 25 17.47 -4.51 -0.53
CA HIS A 25 18.59 -3.92 0.20
C HIS A 25 18.45 -2.40 0.42
N ILE A 26 17.79 -1.69 -0.50
CA ILE A 26 17.82 -0.22 -0.53
C ILE A 26 16.62 0.41 0.18
N LEU A 27 15.53 -0.34 0.36
CA LEU A 27 14.28 0.26 0.78
C LEU A 27 13.64 -0.35 2.03
N GLY A 28 13.87 -1.62 2.37
CA GLY A 28 13.10 -2.27 3.46
C GLY A 28 11.57 -2.10 3.32
N GLN A 29 11.09 -1.65 2.15
CA GLN A 29 9.70 -1.26 1.90
C GLN A 29 9.09 -2.31 0.97
N ASN A 30 8.13 -3.05 1.52
CA ASN A 30 7.36 -4.12 0.89
C ASN A 30 8.20 -5.34 0.45
N PRO A 31 8.65 -6.19 1.41
CA PRO A 31 9.16 -7.51 1.08
C PRO A 31 8.10 -8.29 0.30
N SER A 32 8.53 -9.19 -0.58
CA SER A 32 7.62 -10.09 -1.29
C SER A 32 6.64 -10.76 -0.30
N VAL A 33 5.37 -10.82 -0.69
CA VAL A 33 4.27 -11.33 0.13
C VAL A 33 3.60 -12.47 -0.62
N ALA A 34 3.28 -13.56 0.07
CA ALA A 34 2.42 -14.58 -0.51
C ALA A 34 0.97 -14.14 -0.41
N PHE A 35 0.22 -14.24 -1.51
CA PHE A 35 -1.12 -13.71 -1.62
C PHE A 35 -2.06 -14.74 -2.25
N ALA A 36 -3.26 -14.88 -1.69
CA ALA A 36 -4.32 -15.72 -2.22
C ALA A 36 -5.68 -15.05 -2.07
N VAL A 37 -6.60 -15.36 -2.98
CA VAL A 37 -7.99 -14.93 -2.86
C VAL A 37 -8.88 -16.17 -2.83
N THR A 38 -9.72 -16.25 -1.80
CA THR A 38 -10.78 -17.25 -1.70
C THR A 38 -12.13 -16.61 -1.95
N GLU A 39 -13.08 -17.39 -2.46
CA GLU A 39 -14.46 -16.98 -2.64
C GLU A 39 -15.37 -17.99 -1.96
N ARG A 40 -16.38 -17.49 -1.26
CA ARG A 40 -17.31 -18.34 -0.54
C ARG A 40 -18.35 -18.92 -1.50
N ALA A 41 -18.47 -20.25 -1.53
CA ALA A 41 -19.34 -20.98 -2.44
C ALA A 41 -20.80 -20.52 -2.31
N GLY A 42 -21.44 -20.21 -3.45
CA GLY A 42 -22.83 -19.72 -3.50
C GLY A 42 -22.99 -18.22 -3.21
N THR A 43 -21.89 -17.50 -2.96
CA THR A 43 -21.88 -16.04 -2.77
C THR A 43 -20.80 -15.40 -3.64
N SER A 44 -20.94 -14.12 -3.98
CA SER A 44 -19.87 -13.33 -4.63
C SER A 44 -18.90 -12.71 -3.62
N GLU A 45 -18.88 -13.21 -2.38
CA GLU A 45 -18.05 -12.69 -1.29
C GLU A 45 -16.62 -13.24 -1.41
N ARG A 46 -15.65 -12.32 -1.54
CA ARG A 46 -14.23 -12.64 -1.75
C ARG A 46 -13.40 -12.20 -0.56
N THR A 47 -12.47 -13.06 -0.15
CA THR A 47 -11.56 -12.82 0.96
C THR A 47 -10.12 -12.90 0.47
N SER A 48 -9.35 -11.85 0.69
CA SER A 48 -7.90 -11.82 0.40
C SER A 48 -7.09 -12.26 1.62
N HIS A 49 -6.18 -13.20 1.41
CA HIS A 49 -5.24 -13.68 2.42
C HIS A 49 -3.82 -13.28 2.01
N ALA A 50 -3.06 -12.70 2.94
CA ALA A 50 -1.69 -12.25 2.70
C ALA A 50 -0.79 -12.71 3.84
N LEU A 51 0.33 -13.35 3.51
CA LEU A 51 1.33 -13.80 4.47
C LEU A 51 2.69 -13.21 4.15
N HIS A 52 3.24 -12.49 5.13
CA HIS A 52 4.61 -11.99 5.08
C HIS A 52 5.61 -13.11 5.41
N PRO A 53 6.84 -13.02 4.87
CA PRO A 53 7.89 -13.98 5.17
C PRO A 53 8.16 -14.03 6.68
N SER A 54 8.12 -15.24 7.24
CA SER A 54 8.37 -15.50 8.66
C SER A 54 9.73 -16.18 8.83
N LYS A 55 10.35 -15.99 10.00
CA LYS A 55 11.67 -16.57 10.30
C LYS A 55 11.67 -18.10 10.27
N ASP A 56 10.54 -18.74 10.59
CA ASP A 56 10.43 -20.20 10.65
C ASP A 56 9.06 -20.74 10.18
N GLY A 57 9.10 -21.88 9.48
CA GLY A 57 7.95 -22.74 9.23
C GLY A 57 7.25 -22.60 7.88
N GLU A 58 6.46 -23.62 7.55
CA GLU A 58 5.50 -23.61 6.45
C GLU A 58 4.13 -23.19 7.01
N GLN A 59 3.54 -22.13 6.45
CA GLN A 59 2.25 -21.59 6.91
C GLN A 59 1.16 -21.86 5.89
N THR A 60 -0.06 -22.13 6.33
CA THR A 60 -1.20 -22.28 5.43
C THR A 60 -1.71 -20.89 5.02
N LEU A 61 -1.72 -20.60 3.72
CA LEU A 61 -2.22 -19.34 3.18
C LEU A 61 -3.71 -19.41 2.86
N ALA A 62 -4.12 -20.50 2.22
CA ALA A 62 -5.53 -20.77 1.92
C ALA A 62 -5.73 -22.28 1.83
N SER A 63 -6.87 -22.76 2.31
CA SER A 63 -7.29 -24.16 2.12
C SER A 63 -8.67 -24.17 1.53
N ARG A 64 -8.90 -25.05 0.56
CA ARG A 64 -10.24 -25.32 0.08
C ARG A 64 -11.02 -25.98 1.21
N THR A 65 -12.18 -25.41 1.51
CA THR A 65 -13.15 -25.98 2.45
C THR A 65 -14.47 -26.13 1.69
N GLY A 66 -15.40 -26.97 2.14
CA GLY A 66 -16.69 -27.13 1.44
C GLY A 66 -17.44 -25.81 1.16
N ALA A 67 -17.14 -24.76 1.95
CA ALA A 67 -17.69 -23.42 1.80
C ALA A 67 -16.77 -22.41 1.07
N GLU A 68 -15.48 -22.70 0.83
CA GLU A 68 -14.53 -21.74 0.26
C GLU A 68 -13.71 -22.36 -0.87
N ARG A 69 -13.75 -21.72 -2.05
CA ARG A 69 -12.94 -22.06 -3.23
C ARG A 69 -11.77 -21.09 -3.38
N ILE A 70 -10.63 -21.58 -3.87
CA ILE A 70 -9.45 -20.76 -4.13
C ILE A 70 -9.52 -20.25 -5.56
N LEU A 71 -9.59 -18.92 -5.76
CA LEU A 71 -9.64 -18.32 -7.09
C LEU A 71 -8.25 -18.26 -7.72
N PHE A 72 -7.26 -17.80 -6.95
CA PHE A 72 -5.85 -17.79 -7.34
C PHE A 72 -4.97 -17.66 -6.11
N ALA A 73 -3.71 -18.04 -6.24
CA ALA A 73 -2.69 -17.74 -5.26
C ALA A 73 -1.32 -17.58 -5.90
N GLY A 74 -0.38 -17.05 -5.15
CA GLY A 74 1.01 -16.92 -5.56
C GLY A 74 1.80 -15.95 -4.70
N SER A 75 2.71 -15.22 -5.31
CA SER A 75 3.61 -14.29 -4.65
C SER A 75 3.62 -12.95 -5.37
N THR A 76 3.77 -11.88 -4.62
CA THR A 76 3.72 -10.53 -5.16
C THR A 76 4.66 -9.59 -4.42
N ASN A 77 5.26 -8.65 -5.15
CA ASN A 77 6.08 -7.58 -4.58
C ASN A 77 5.50 -6.22 -4.97
N ARG A 78 6.24 -5.13 -4.72
CA ARG A 78 5.79 -3.76 -5.04
C ARG A 78 5.33 -3.57 -6.50
N HIS A 79 6.00 -4.21 -7.46
CA HIS A 79 5.89 -3.89 -8.89
C HIS A 79 5.48 -5.06 -9.78
N PHE A 80 5.61 -6.29 -9.28
CA PHE A 80 5.42 -7.52 -10.03
C PHE A 80 4.60 -8.54 -9.25
N ALA A 81 4.08 -9.50 -10.00
CA ALA A 81 3.20 -10.51 -9.48
C ALA A 81 3.43 -11.85 -10.20
N ALA A 82 3.32 -12.93 -9.43
CA ALA A 82 3.42 -14.29 -9.91
C ALA A 82 2.25 -15.11 -9.34
N PHE A 83 1.28 -15.50 -10.17
CA PHE A 83 0.04 -16.17 -9.71
C PHE A 83 -0.31 -17.38 -10.54
N LEU A 84 -0.84 -18.41 -9.89
CA LEU A 84 -1.36 -19.62 -10.50
C LEU A 84 -2.86 -19.75 -10.22
N TRP A 85 -3.62 -20.17 -11.22
CA TRP A 85 -5.05 -20.50 -11.07
C TRP A 85 -5.51 -21.59 -12.04
N GLY A 86 -6.66 -22.18 -11.75
CA GLY A 86 -7.32 -23.13 -12.65
C GLY A 86 -7.90 -22.42 -13.87
N ALA A 87 -7.60 -22.89 -15.07
CA ALA A 87 -8.17 -22.35 -16.31
C ALA A 87 -9.61 -22.82 -16.55
N ASP A 88 -9.98 -23.95 -15.96
CA ASP A 88 -11.27 -24.63 -16.06
C ASP A 88 -11.81 -24.87 -14.64
N GLU A 89 -13.13 -24.98 -14.48
CA GLU A 89 -13.78 -25.17 -13.16
C GLU A 89 -13.28 -26.45 -12.45
N ASP A 90 -12.96 -27.50 -13.21
CA ASP A 90 -12.40 -28.74 -12.68
C ASP A 90 -10.96 -28.56 -12.19
N ALA A 91 -10.17 -27.70 -12.85
CA ALA A 91 -8.82 -27.39 -12.39
C ALA A 91 -8.84 -26.53 -11.12
N GLU A 92 -9.80 -25.61 -10.99
CA GLU A 92 -10.04 -24.87 -9.74
C GLU A 92 -10.47 -25.82 -8.61
N LYS A 93 -11.29 -26.84 -8.93
CA LYS A 93 -11.69 -27.86 -7.95
C LYS A 93 -10.51 -28.70 -7.46
N ASP A 94 -9.59 -29.04 -8.35
CA ASP A 94 -8.45 -29.87 -8.00
C ASP A 94 -7.45 -29.12 -7.12
N LEU A 95 -7.44 -27.78 -7.09
CA LEU A 95 -6.62 -26.99 -6.17
C LEU A 95 -7.19 -27.03 -4.73
N GLN A 96 -6.59 -27.86 -3.88
CA GLN A 96 -7.06 -28.12 -2.52
C GLN A 96 -6.50 -27.14 -1.48
N GLY A 97 -5.34 -26.54 -1.74
CA GLY A 97 -4.74 -25.64 -0.76
C GLY A 97 -3.44 -25.03 -1.23
N VAL A 98 -3.07 -23.93 -0.58
CA VAL A 98 -1.84 -23.20 -0.82
C VAL A 98 -1.18 -22.95 0.52
N ARG A 99 0.06 -23.42 0.63
CA ARG A 99 0.94 -23.16 1.76
C ARG A 99 2.04 -22.21 1.33
N VAL A 100 2.69 -21.60 2.30
CA VAL A 100 3.78 -20.65 2.10
C VAL A 100 4.97 -21.15 2.87
N ARG A 101 6.03 -21.44 2.14
CA ARG A 101 7.33 -21.75 2.69
C ARG A 101 8.21 -20.52 2.57
N THR A 102 8.79 -20.07 3.67
CA THR A 102 9.73 -18.95 3.62
C THR A 102 11.13 -19.47 3.33
N TRP A 103 11.78 -18.90 2.32
CA TRP A 103 13.16 -19.25 1.93
C TRP A 103 14.10 -18.10 2.29
N PRO A 104 15.15 -18.34 3.11
CA PRO A 104 16.15 -17.33 3.38
C PRO A 104 17.05 -17.16 2.14
N VAL A 105 17.20 -15.94 1.65
CA VAL A 105 18.18 -15.61 0.60
C VAL A 105 19.49 -15.27 1.29
N GLN A 106 20.46 -16.18 1.15
CA GLN A 106 21.81 -16.00 1.67
C GLN A 106 22.70 -15.32 0.62
N GLU A 107 23.62 -14.49 1.09
CA GLU A 107 24.61 -13.83 0.25
C GLU A 107 25.63 -14.86 -0.27
N PRO A 108 26.11 -14.80 -1.53
CA PRO A 108 26.99 -15.82 -2.10
C PRO A 108 28.30 -16.06 -1.31
N MET A 109 28.73 -15.11 -0.49
CA MET A 109 29.96 -15.17 0.31
C MET A 109 29.79 -14.72 1.78
N GLY A 110 28.57 -14.70 2.33
CA GLY A 110 28.30 -14.17 3.68
C GLY A 110 27.43 -15.09 4.54
N HIS A 111 27.70 -15.13 5.85
CA HIS A 111 26.87 -15.83 6.85
C HIS A 111 25.60 -15.05 7.27
N HIS A 112 25.33 -13.90 6.67
CA HIS A 112 24.17 -13.07 6.98
C HIS A 112 23.02 -13.36 6.02
N VAL A 113 21.82 -13.60 6.57
CA VAL A 113 20.57 -13.66 5.79
C VAL A 113 20.18 -12.23 5.44
N LEU A 114 20.23 -11.89 4.15
CA LEU A 114 19.91 -10.54 3.65
C LEU A 114 18.40 -10.26 3.74
N HIS A 115 17.59 -11.22 3.27
CA HIS A 115 16.13 -11.13 3.22
C HIS A 115 15.51 -12.52 3.08
N SER A 116 14.20 -12.61 3.34
CA SER A 116 13.43 -13.85 3.28
C SER A 116 12.31 -13.70 2.26
N VAL A 117 12.16 -14.68 1.36
CA VAL A 117 11.18 -14.62 0.28
C VAL A 117 10.12 -15.72 0.48
N PRO A 118 8.82 -15.39 0.41
CA PRO A 118 7.78 -16.38 0.50
C PRO A 118 7.58 -17.13 -0.82
N GLN A 119 7.62 -18.46 -0.73
CA GLN A 119 7.37 -19.38 -1.83
C GLN A 119 6.00 -20.04 -1.63
N ALA A 120 5.09 -19.85 -2.58
CA ALA A 120 3.81 -20.53 -2.59
C ALA A 120 3.99 -22.02 -2.92
N VAL A 121 3.33 -22.91 -2.20
CA VAL A 121 3.34 -24.36 -2.37
C VAL A 121 1.91 -24.82 -2.58
N TYR A 122 1.58 -25.19 -3.81
CA TYR A 122 0.23 -25.60 -4.21
C TYR A 122 0.03 -27.09 -3.94
N ARG A 123 -1.13 -27.44 -3.38
CA ARG A 123 -1.59 -28.81 -3.22
C ARG A 123 -2.76 -29.07 -4.14
N PHE A 124 -2.61 -30.05 -5.01
CA PHE A 124 -3.66 -30.51 -5.92
C PHE A 124 -4.12 -31.91 -5.55
N SER A 125 -5.36 -32.23 -5.88
CA SER A 125 -5.93 -33.56 -5.79
C SER A 125 -6.57 -33.88 -7.13
N LEU A 126 -5.89 -34.65 -7.96
CA LEU A 126 -6.39 -35.01 -9.29
C LEU A 126 -7.09 -36.35 -9.23
N GLU A 127 -8.30 -36.40 -9.80
CA GLU A 127 -9.06 -37.64 -9.93
C GLU A 127 -8.43 -38.56 -10.99
N VAL A 128 -8.17 -39.81 -10.60
CA VAL A 128 -7.62 -40.84 -11.50
C VAL A 128 -8.73 -41.31 -12.44
N PRO A 129 -8.54 -41.19 -13.77
CA PRO A 129 -9.54 -41.67 -14.73
C PRO A 129 -9.64 -43.21 -14.70
N PRO A 130 -10.80 -43.79 -15.07
CA PRO A 130 -10.95 -45.22 -15.23
C PRO A 130 -10.00 -45.77 -16.32
N GLN A 131 -9.75 -47.08 -16.33
CA GLN A 131 -8.80 -47.70 -17.25
C GLN A 131 -9.07 -47.32 -18.72
N GLY A 132 -8.05 -46.78 -19.40
CA GLY A 132 -8.14 -46.29 -20.78
C GLY A 132 -8.57 -44.82 -20.93
N GLY A 133 -8.96 -44.15 -19.85
CA GLY A 133 -9.28 -42.72 -19.84
C GLY A 133 -8.06 -41.82 -19.64
N ARG A 134 -8.16 -40.56 -20.09
CA ARG A 134 -7.19 -39.49 -19.84
C ARG A 134 -7.86 -38.37 -19.05
N SER A 135 -7.29 -38.03 -17.89
CA SER A 135 -7.67 -36.81 -17.14
C SER A 135 -6.61 -35.74 -17.40
N ALA A 136 -7.04 -34.54 -17.79
CA ALA A 136 -6.17 -33.41 -18.02
C ALA A 136 -6.76 -32.17 -17.34
N ARG A 137 -5.90 -31.37 -16.71
CA ARG A 137 -6.25 -30.10 -16.08
C ARG A 137 -5.37 -29.01 -16.63
N ARG A 138 -5.96 -27.84 -16.87
CA ARG A 138 -5.23 -26.67 -17.36
C ARG A 138 -5.15 -25.65 -16.25
N PHE A 139 -3.93 -25.20 -15.97
CA PHE A 139 -3.66 -24.09 -15.06
C PHE A 139 -3.02 -22.96 -15.86
N ARG A 140 -3.32 -21.72 -15.48
CA ARG A 140 -2.69 -20.54 -16.03
C ARG A 140 -1.74 -19.97 -15.00
N LEU A 141 -0.60 -19.51 -15.47
CA LEU A 141 0.44 -18.86 -14.68
C LEU A 141 0.65 -17.45 -15.22
N TYR A 142 0.49 -16.46 -14.37
CA TYR A 142 0.87 -15.08 -14.65
C TYR A 142 2.23 -14.79 -14.05
N LEU A 143 3.12 -14.19 -14.85
CA LEU A 143 4.45 -13.74 -14.45
C LEU A 143 4.71 -12.40 -15.12
N GLY A 144 4.58 -11.31 -14.38
CA GLY A 144 4.74 -10.01 -15.00
C GLY A 144 4.52 -8.82 -14.08
N PRO A 145 4.64 -7.61 -14.65
CA PRO A 145 4.46 -6.37 -13.91
C PRO A 145 2.99 -6.12 -13.54
N LYS A 146 2.76 -5.36 -12.48
CA LYS A 146 1.43 -4.94 -12.03
C LYS A 146 0.94 -3.74 -12.86
N THR A 147 0.49 -3.98 -14.08
CA THR A 147 -0.02 -2.93 -14.99
C THR A 147 -1.48 -3.20 -15.33
N THR A 148 -2.33 -2.17 -15.40
CA THR A 148 -3.75 -2.37 -15.76
C THR A 148 -3.94 -2.70 -17.24
N GLU A 149 -3.03 -2.23 -18.10
CA GLU A 149 -3.08 -2.43 -19.56
C GLU A 149 -3.07 -3.90 -19.97
N VAL A 150 -2.29 -4.75 -19.28
CA VAL A 150 -2.19 -6.20 -19.57
C VAL A 150 -3.49 -6.96 -19.22
N PHE A 151 -4.37 -6.35 -18.41
CA PHE A 151 -5.53 -7.03 -17.82
C PHE A 151 -6.88 -6.44 -18.18
N GLU A 152 -6.96 -5.23 -18.72
CA GLU A 152 -8.23 -4.63 -19.19
C GLU A 152 -8.82 -5.38 -20.40
N GLU A 153 -8.00 -6.10 -21.18
CA GLU A 153 -8.45 -6.89 -22.34
C GLU A 153 -8.96 -8.29 -21.98
N ARG A 154 -8.84 -8.74 -20.73
CA ARG A 154 -9.22 -10.11 -20.33
C ARG A 154 -10.16 -10.12 -19.12
N PRO A 155 -11.05 -11.13 -18.99
CA PRO A 155 -11.96 -11.28 -17.84
C PRO A 155 -11.24 -11.51 -16.50
N GLU A 156 -9.90 -11.50 -16.49
CA GLU A 156 -9.07 -11.72 -15.31
C GLU A 156 -8.85 -10.43 -14.48
N TYR A 157 -9.34 -9.27 -14.94
CA TYR A 157 -9.25 -7.96 -14.27
C TYR A 157 -9.69 -7.99 -12.80
N GLU A 158 -10.78 -8.69 -12.48
CA GLU A 158 -11.32 -8.74 -11.12
C GLU A 158 -10.36 -9.32 -10.07
N ARG A 159 -9.35 -10.09 -10.51
CA ARG A 159 -8.34 -10.69 -9.62
C ARG A 159 -7.27 -9.66 -9.23
N PHE A 160 -6.96 -8.75 -10.13
CA PHE A 160 -6.00 -7.66 -9.89
C PHE A 160 -6.56 -6.61 -8.94
N ASP A 161 -7.89 -6.42 -8.93
CA ASP A 161 -8.56 -5.51 -8.00
C ASP A 161 -8.23 -5.84 -6.53
N ALA A 162 -8.24 -7.13 -6.17
CA ALA A 162 -7.89 -7.58 -4.82
C ALA A 162 -6.42 -7.34 -4.45
N ILE A 163 -5.51 -7.45 -5.43
CA ILE A 163 -4.07 -7.23 -5.22
C ILE A 163 -3.79 -5.73 -5.11
N MET A 164 -4.37 -4.95 -6.02
CA MET A 164 -4.29 -3.50 -6.01
C MET A 164 -4.89 -2.94 -4.71
N ASP A 165 -6.01 -3.49 -4.25
CA ASP A 165 -6.61 -3.11 -2.97
C ASP A 165 -5.72 -3.44 -1.76
N TYR A 166 -4.96 -4.53 -1.83
CA TYR A 166 -3.94 -4.87 -0.83
C TYR A 166 -2.77 -3.88 -0.88
N ASP A 167 -2.26 -3.55 -2.07
CA ASP A 167 -1.15 -2.62 -2.26
C ASP A 167 -1.51 -1.17 -1.92
N LEU A 168 -2.77 -0.78 -2.16
CA LEU A 168 -3.35 0.53 -1.83
C LEU A 168 -3.76 0.64 -0.35
N ARG A 169 -3.53 -0.39 0.47
CA ARG A 169 -3.85 -0.35 1.89
C ARG A 169 -3.01 0.73 2.59
N PRO A 170 -3.63 1.61 3.41
CA PRO A 170 -2.91 2.72 4.03
C PRO A 170 -1.74 2.24 4.91
N LEU A 171 -0.59 2.90 4.80
CA LEU A 171 0.59 2.62 5.64
C LEU A 171 0.35 2.86 7.15
N CYS A 172 -0.65 3.67 7.50
CA CYS A 172 -0.89 4.12 8.87
C CYS A 172 -2.07 3.37 9.54
N PHE A 173 -1.94 3.13 10.85
CA PHE A 173 -2.93 2.47 11.71
C PHE A 173 -4.31 3.15 11.70
N CYS A 174 -4.37 4.42 11.32
CA CYS A 174 -5.63 5.11 11.02
C CYS A 174 -6.13 4.66 9.64
N SER A 175 -7.05 3.70 9.62
CA SER A 175 -7.85 3.36 8.43
C SER A 175 -8.73 4.56 8.06
N VAL A 176 -8.14 5.59 7.46
CA VAL A 176 -8.87 6.74 6.94
C VAL A 176 -9.74 6.23 5.78
N PRO A 177 -11.08 6.22 5.93
CA PRO A 177 -11.95 5.75 4.88
C PRO A 177 -11.78 6.66 3.66
N GLY A 178 -11.60 6.07 2.48
CA GLY A 178 -11.52 6.82 1.22
C GLY A 178 -10.12 7.03 0.63
N VAL A 179 -9.02 6.79 1.38
CA VAL A 179 -7.65 6.90 0.81
C VAL A 179 -7.45 5.95 -0.37
N ARG A 180 -8.02 4.75 -0.31
CA ARG A 180 -7.97 3.77 -1.41
C ARG A 180 -8.64 4.31 -2.68
N LEU A 181 -9.84 4.86 -2.55
CA LEU A 181 -10.56 5.45 -3.68
C LEU A 181 -9.78 6.64 -4.24
N LEU A 182 -9.24 7.49 -3.36
CA LEU A 182 -8.43 8.64 -3.74
C LEU A 182 -7.16 8.21 -4.49
N ALA A 183 -6.43 7.21 -4.00
CA ALA A 183 -5.24 6.72 -4.66
C ALA A 183 -5.56 6.14 -6.05
N ARG A 184 -6.67 5.38 -6.18
CA ARG A 184 -7.14 4.84 -7.47
C ARG A 184 -7.51 5.96 -8.45
N THR A 185 -8.22 7.00 -8.00
CA THR A 185 -8.57 8.14 -8.88
C THR A 185 -7.36 8.97 -9.26
N LEU A 186 -6.40 9.16 -8.35
CA LEU A 186 -5.14 9.84 -8.63
C LEU A 186 -4.28 9.05 -9.63
N LEU A 187 -4.18 7.73 -9.51
CA LEU A 187 -3.51 6.87 -10.48
C LEU A 187 -4.11 7.00 -11.88
N TRP A 188 -5.44 6.91 -11.97
CA TRP A 188 -6.15 7.06 -13.23
C TRP A 188 -5.93 8.45 -13.85
N GLY A 189 -6.05 9.52 -13.04
CA GLY A 189 -5.78 10.89 -13.48
C GLY A 189 -4.33 11.10 -13.93
N MET A 190 -3.36 10.52 -13.21
CA MET A 190 -1.94 10.59 -13.56
C MET A 190 -1.68 9.95 -14.93
N ARG A 191 -2.22 8.76 -15.19
CA ARG A 191 -2.10 8.07 -16.48
C ARG A 191 -2.74 8.87 -17.62
N GLY A 192 -3.91 9.46 -17.37
CA GLY A 192 -4.57 10.35 -18.34
C GLY A 192 -3.79 11.64 -18.63
N LEU A 193 -3.10 12.21 -17.64
CA LEU A 193 -2.20 13.36 -17.86
C LEU A 193 -0.93 12.94 -18.60
N HIS A 194 -0.41 11.74 -18.30
CA HIS A 194 0.75 11.17 -18.98
C HIS A 194 0.48 10.93 -20.47
N SER A 195 -0.71 10.45 -20.84
CA SER A 195 -1.04 10.25 -22.27
C SER A 195 -1.07 11.55 -23.08
N ILE A 196 -1.22 12.71 -22.41
CA ILE A 196 -1.20 14.04 -23.04
C ILE A 196 0.22 14.61 -23.10
N VAL A 197 1.01 14.47 -22.03
CA VAL A 197 2.33 15.13 -21.89
C VAL A 197 3.50 14.25 -22.30
N GLY A 198 3.38 12.93 -22.16
CA GLY A 198 4.43 11.95 -22.47
C GLY A 198 5.61 11.91 -21.49
N ASN A 199 5.54 12.62 -20.37
CA ASN A 199 6.56 12.59 -19.31
C ASN A 199 5.92 12.41 -17.94
N TRP A 200 6.33 11.36 -17.22
CA TRP A 200 5.74 10.98 -15.94
C TRP A 200 5.94 12.03 -14.84
N GLY A 201 7.10 12.66 -14.75
CA GLY A 201 7.33 13.68 -13.72
C GLY A 201 6.51 14.95 -13.98
N LEU A 202 6.35 15.36 -15.24
CA LEU A 202 5.44 16.46 -15.58
C LEU A 202 3.97 16.10 -15.31
N ALA A 203 3.56 14.85 -15.57
CA ALA A 203 2.23 14.38 -15.23
C ALA A 203 1.95 14.46 -13.72
N ILE A 204 2.93 14.10 -12.88
CA ILE A 204 2.84 14.26 -11.42
C ILE A 204 2.73 15.73 -11.04
N VAL A 205 3.57 16.61 -11.59
CA VAL A 205 3.50 18.06 -11.30
C VAL A 205 2.11 18.61 -11.67
N LEU A 206 1.60 18.32 -12.87
CA LEU A 206 0.27 18.75 -13.29
C LEU A 206 -0.84 18.20 -12.40
N LEU A 207 -0.76 16.92 -12.01
CA LEU A 207 -1.71 16.32 -11.08
C LEU A 207 -1.72 17.07 -9.74
N THR A 208 -0.55 17.37 -9.19
CA THR A 208 -0.45 18.14 -7.94
C THR A 208 -1.00 19.55 -8.08
N LEU A 209 -0.80 20.22 -9.22
CA LEU A 209 -1.37 21.54 -9.49
C LEU A 209 -2.90 21.49 -9.55
N ILE A 210 -3.48 20.48 -10.19
CA ILE A 210 -4.93 20.28 -10.25
C ILE A 210 -5.50 20.05 -8.84
N VAL A 211 -4.93 19.10 -8.09
CA VAL A 211 -5.39 18.79 -6.73
C VAL A 211 -5.24 20.01 -5.83
N ARG A 212 -4.12 20.72 -5.90
CA ARG A 212 -3.89 21.94 -5.11
C ARG A 212 -4.89 23.02 -5.51
N SER A 213 -5.16 23.23 -6.80
CA SER A 213 -6.13 24.20 -7.29
C SER A 213 -7.55 23.92 -6.79
N LEU A 214 -7.96 22.65 -6.72
CA LEU A 214 -9.25 22.25 -6.13
C LEU A 214 -9.30 22.51 -4.62
N LEU A 215 -8.18 22.37 -3.91
CA LEU A 215 -8.08 22.61 -2.47
C LEU A 215 -7.84 24.10 -2.09
N VAL A 216 -7.42 24.94 -3.03
CA VAL A 216 -7.18 26.38 -2.83
C VAL A 216 -8.37 27.12 -2.20
N PRO A 217 -9.62 27.03 -2.70
CA PRO A 217 -10.75 27.75 -2.10
C PRO A 217 -11.03 27.28 -0.66
N LEU A 218 -10.84 25.98 -0.38
CA LEU A 218 -10.99 25.41 0.95
C LEU A 218 -9.89 25.96 1.88
N ASN A 219 -8.63 25.94 1.44
CA ASN A 219 -7.48 26.44 2.18
C ASN A 219 -7.60 27.94 2.48
N PHE A 220 -8.03 28.76 1.52
CA PHE A 220 -8.25 30.20 1.75
C PHE A 220 -9.32 30.47 2.82
N ARG A 221 -10.43 29.71 2.80
CA ARG A 221 -11.47 29.83 3.84
C ARG A 221 -10.95 29.47 5.23
N MET A 222 -10.14 28.41 5.33
CA MET A 222 -9.51 27.98 6.58
C MET A 222 -8.45 28.99 7.07
N GLN A 223 -7.64 29.55 6.19
CA GLN A 223 -6.66 30.58 6.56
C GLN A 223 -7.32 31.87 7.04
N LYS A 224 -8.43 32.29 6.41
CA LYS A 224 -9.18 33.49 6.82
C LYS A 224 -9.75 33.33 8.24
N SER A 225 -10.32 32.17 8.56
CA SER A 225 -10.84 31.91 9.90
C SER A 225 -9.73 31.86 10.96
N MET A 226 -8.57 31.28 10.63
CA MET A 226 -7.42 31.21 11.52
C MET A 226 -6.80 32.60 11.78
N ARG A 227 -6.62 33.43 10.75
CA ARG A 227 -6.13 34.81 10.91
C ARG A 227 -7.07 35.65 11.78
N ALA A 228 -8.39 35.51 11.58
CA ALA A 228 -9.38 36.21 12.40
C ALA A 228 -9.35 35.77 13.87
N TYR A 229 -9.12 34.48 14.14
CA TYR A 229 -8.92 33.96 15.50
C TYR A 229 -7.64 34.51 16.13
N GLY A 230 -6.49 34.43 15.43
CA GLY A 230 -5.21 34.93 15.92
C GLY A 230 -5.23 36.41 16.26
N ALA A 231 -5.87 37.24 15.43
CA ALA A 231 -6.02 38.67 15.68
C ALA A 231 -6.85 38.97 16.95
N LYS A 232 -7.95 38.23 17.18
CA LYS A 232 -8.76 38.38 18.39
C LYS A 232 -8.02 37.86 19.64
N MET A 233 -7.30 36.75 19.51
CA MET A 233 -6.53 36.16 20.60
C MET A 233 -5.38 37.08 21.03
N SER A 234 -4.64 37.67 20.08
CA SER A 234 -3.55 38.60 20.38
C SER A 234 -4.04 39.84 21.16
N ARG A 235 -5.22 40.38 20.82
CA ARG A 235 -5.82 41.51 21.57
C ARG A 235 -6.21 41.15 23.00
N LEU A 236 -6.63 39.90 23.24
CA LEU A 236 -7.12 39.42 24.53
C LEU A 236 -6.03 38.72 25.36
N GLN A 237 -4.85 38.50 24.78
CA GLN A 237 -3.68 37.93 25.43
C GLN A 237 -3.28 38.61 26.76
N PRO A 238 -3.24 39.96 26.87
CA PRO A 238 -2.89 40.60 28.13
C PRO A 238 -3.95 40.41 29.24
N GLU A 239 -5.24 40.30 28.88
CA GLU A 239 -6.30 40.00 29.85
C GLU A 239 -6.26 38.55 30.31
N LEU A 240 -5.93 37.64 29.39
CA LEU A 240 -5.67 36.22 29.68
C LEU A 240 -4.50 36.05 30.65
N GLU A 241 -3.43 36.81 30.50
CA GLU A 241 -2.29 36.78 31.43
C GLU A 241 -2.65 37.31 32.82
N LYS A 242 -3.46 38.37 32.91
CA LYS A 242 -3.99 38.86 34.19
C LYS A 242 -4.85 37.80 34.89
N LEU A 243 -5.69 37.09 34.13
CA LEU A 243 -6.51 35.99 34.64
C LEU A 243 -5.65 34.84 35.17
N LYS A 244 -4.61 34.43 34.41
CA LYS A 244 -3.65 33.40 34.83
C LYS A 244 -2.90 33.78 36.10
N LYS A 245 -2.47 35.05 36.22
CA LYS A 245 -1.80 35.56 37.44
C LYS A 245 -2.75 35.56 38.65
N LYS A 246 -4.03 35.89 38.46
CA LYS A 246 -5.04 35.94 39.53
C LYS A 246 -5.37 34.55 40.11
N TYR A 247 -5.34 33.51 39.29
CA TYR A 247 -5.71 32.13 39.68
C TYR A 247 -4.53 31.14 39.64
N ALA A 248 -3.29 31.61 39.72
CA ALA A 248 -2.09 30.77 39.63
C ALA A 248 -2.02 29.66 40.70
N ASN A 249 -2.62 29.89 41.87
CA ASN A 249 -2.61 28.96 42.99
C ASN A 249 -3.75 27.91 42.95
N ASP A 250 -4.68 28.01 41.98
CA ASP A 250 -5.82 27.08 41.86
C ASP A 250 -6.04 26.66 40.40
N PRO A 251 -5.41 25.55 39.96
CA PRO A 251 -5.47 25.10 38.57
C PRO A 251 -6.88 24.70 38.12
N LYS A 252 -7.75 24.24 39.03
CA LYS A 252 -9.13 23.87 38.69
C LYS A 252 -9.98 25.11 38.40
N ARG A 253 -9.90 26.13 39.26
CA ARG A 253 -10.59 27.41 39.00
C ARG A 253 -10.03 28.12 37.77
N MET A 254 -8.72 28.08 37.56
CA MET A 254 -8.09 28.66 36.38
C MET A 254 -8.65 28.08 35.08
N GLN A 255 -8.83 26.75 34.99
CA GLN A 255 -9.40 26.11 33.80
C GLN A 255 -10.86 26.55 33.55
N GLN A 256 -11.68 26.63 34.60
CA GLN A 256 -13.08 27.05 34.50
C GLN A 256 -13.23 28.51 34.08
N GLU A 257 -12.48 29.42 34.71
CA GLU A 257 -12.48 30.85 34.38
C GLU A 257 -11.92 31.10 32.98
N MET A 258 -10.89 30.35 32.57
CA MET A 258 -10.34 30.45 31.22
C MET A 258 -11.37 30.00 30.16
N LEU A 259 -12.15 28.96 30.44
CA LEU A 259 -13.24 28.52 29.57
C LEU A 259 -14.38 29.55 29.52
N ALA A 260 -14.75 30.14 30.67
CA ALA A 260 -15.76 31.18 30.76
C ALA A 260 -15.35 32.45 30.00
N PHE A 261 -14.08 32.86 30.12
CA PHE A 261 -13.48 33.97 29.37
C PHE A 261 -13.53 33.70 27.86
N GLN A 262 -13.10 32.52 27.41
CA GLN A 262 -13.16 32.13 26.01
C GLN A 262 -14.59 32.16 25.45
N ARG A 263 -15.57 31.65 26.22
CA ARG A 263 -17.00 31.71 25.85
C ARG A 263 -17.52 33.14 25.74
N LYS A 264 -17.20 33.99 26.72
CA LYS A 264 -17.62 35.41 26.75
C LYS A 264 -17.12 36.19 25.54
N HIS A 265 -15.88 35.92 25.12
CA HIS A 265 -15.26 36.58 23.97
C HIS A 265 -15.44 35.82 22.64
N LYS A 266 -16.23 34.72 22.64
CA LYS A 266 -16.44 33.83 21.48
C LYS A 266 -15.13 33.34 20.85
N LEU A 267 -14.11 33.17 21.69
CA LEU A 267 -12.79 32.63 21.35
C LEU A 267 -12.80 31.12 21.53
N PHE A 268 -13.57 30.39 20.73
CA PHE A 268 -13.36 28.96 20.64
C PHE A 268 -12.20 28.71 19.69
N PRO A 269 -11.28 27.77 20.00
CA PRO A 269 -10.33 27.28 19.02
C PRO A 269 -11.11 26.97 17.76
N PRO A 270 -10.76 27.54 16.60
CA PRO A 270 -11.41 27.11 15.38
C PRO A 270 -11.18 25.61 15.32
N LEU A 271 -12.25 24.81 15.29
CA LEU A 271 -12.19 23.40 14.92
C LEU A 271 -11.46 23.22 13.56
N GLY A 272 -11.31 24.32 12.82
CA GLY A 272 -10.49 24.52 11.63
C GLY A 272 -8.97 24.70 11.81
N GLY A 273 -8.40 24.72 13.02
CA GLY A 273 -6.97 25.05 13.24
C GLY A 273 -6.00 23.95 12.77
N CYS A 274 -6.30 22.69 13.10
CA CYS A 274 -5.61 21.52 12.57
C CYS A 274 -6.30 20.92 11.34
N LEU A 275 -7.43 21.49 10.91
CA LEU A 275 -8.25 20.98 9.81
C LEU A 275 -7.56 21.02 8.43
N PRO A 276 -6.76 22.04 8.06
CA PRO A 276 -5.98 22.02 6.82
C PRO A 276 -5.03 20.84 6.79
N LEU A 277 -4.38 20.56 7.92
CA LEU A 277 -3.47 19.44 8.07
C LEU A 277 -4.25 18.12 7.96
N LEU A 278 -5.42 18.02 8.60
CA LEU A 278 -6.28 16.84 8.57
C LEU A 278 -6.81 16.51 7.17
N VAL A 279 -7.04 17.49 6.29
CA VAL A 279 -7.45 17.26 4.89
C VAL A 279 -6.24 17.00 3.99
N THR A 280 -5.13 17.69 4.22
CA THR A 280 -3.92 17.56 3.39
C THR A 280 -3.23 16.21 3.60
N ILE A 281 -3.20 15.70 4.84
CA ILE A 281 -2.55 14.44 5.18
C ILE A 281 -3.13 13.26 4.38
N PRO A 282 -4.45 13.00 4.34
CA PRO A 282 -5.03 11.93 3.53
C PRO A 282 -4.77 12.07 2.03
N VAL A 283 -4.76 13.30 1.51
CA VAL A 283 -4.46 13.58 0.11
C VAL A 283 -3.01 13.23 -0.23
N PHE A 284 -2.08 13.65 0.63
CA PHE A 284 -0.67 13.30 0.50
C PHE A 284 -0.45 11.79 0.56
N PHE A 285 -1.05 11.10 1.54
CA PHE A 285 -0.94 9.64 1.64
C PHE A 285 -1.60 8.91 0.47
N GLY A 286 -2.71 9.43 -0.07
CA GLY A 286 -3.35 8.90 -1.27
C GLY A 286 -2.42 9.00 -2.49
N LEU A 287 -1.83 10.18 -2.71
CA LEU A 287 -0.85 10.39 -3.79
C LEU A 287 0.40 9.54 -3.60
N PHE A 288 0.98 9.51 -2.40
CA PHE A 288 2.17 8.72 -2.11
C PHE A 288 1.94 7.23 -2.32
N THR A 289 0.79 6.72 -1.87
CA THR A 289 0.39 5.32 -2.10
C THR A 289 0.22 5.04 -3.59
N ALA A 290 -0.45 5.94 -4.33
CA ALA A 290 -0.58 5.85 -5.79
C ALA A 290 0.78 5.75 -6.48
N LEU A 291 1.69 6.69 -6.22
CA LEU A 291 3.04 6.72 -6.82
C LEU A 291 3.86 5.47 -6.45
N ARG A 292 3.69 4.95 -5.24
CA ARG A 292 4.39 3.74 -4.80
C ARG A 292 3.99 2.50 -5.60
N VAL A 293 2.71 2.36 -5.92
CA VAL A 293 2.16 1.16 -6.58
C VAL A 293 2.29 1.25 -8.10
N ALA A 294 2.37 2.46 -8.65
CA ALA A 294 2.57 2.67 -10.09
C ALA A 294 3.87 2.00 -10.57
N TYR A 295 3.72 0.92 -11.36
CA TYR A 295 4.83 0.25 -12.03
C TYR A 295 5.48 1.16 -13.08
N GLU A 296 4.68 2.02 -13.71
CA GLU A 296 5.06 2.82 -14.85
C GLU A 296 6.10 3.90 -14.52
N LEU A 297 6.20 4.29 -13.24
CA LEU A 297 7.19 5.25 -12.76
C LEU A 297 8.58 4.64 -12.56
N ARG A 298 8.68 3.32 -12.58
CA ARG A 298 9.93 2.59 -12.37
C ARG A 298 10.92 2.94 -13.47
N TYR A 299 12.13 3.35 -13.08
CA TYR A 299 13.20 3.76 -14.00
C TYR A 299 12.81 4.90 -14.95
N GLN A 300 11.85 5.74 -14.55
CA GLN A 300 11.51 6.93 -15.32
C GLN A 300 12.35 8.12 -14.85
N PRO A 301 13.14 8.73 -15.74
CA PRO A 301 13.90 9.92 -15.41
C PRO A 301 12.97 11.15 -15.37
N PHE A 302 13.36 12.15 -14.58
CA PHE A 302 12.65 13.43 -14.57
C PHE A 302 13.57 14.61 -14.91
N VAL A 303 14.32 15.11 -13.93
CA VAL A 303 15.17 16.30 -14.09
C VAL A 303 16.49 16.11 -13.35
N ALA A 304 17.58 16.52 -14.01
CA ALA A 304 18.94 16.64 -13.48
C ALA A 304 19.51 15.36 -12.85
N TRP A 305 19.27 15.12 -11.56
CA TRP A 305 19.83 14.00 -10.77
C TRP A 305 18.79 12.90 -10.47
N ILE A 306 17.54 13.08 -10.92
CA ILE A 306 16.44 12.13 -10.67
C ILE A 306 16.36 11.16 -11.83
N ASP A 307 17.02 10.01 -11.68
CA ASP A 307 17.06 8.93 -12.67
C ASP A 307 15.90 7.91 -12.51
N ASP A 308 15.29 7.86 -11.32
CA ASP A 308 14.18 6.93 -11.03
C ASP A 308 13.16 7.54 -10.07
N LEU A 309 12.01 7.94 -10.61
CA LEU A 309 10.87 8.49 -9.87
C LEU A 309 10.25 7.54 -8.84
N SER A 310 10.49 6.22 -8.95
CA SER A 310 9.95 5.23 -8.02
C SER A 310 10.81 5.05 -6.75
N SER A 311 12.04 5.59 -6.78
CA SER A 311 13.04 5.45 -5.74
C SER A 311 13.21 6.74 -4.91
N PRO A 312 13.77 6.66 -3.69
CA PRO A 312 14.10 7.86 -2.92
C PRO A 312 15.09 8.74 -3.68
N ASP A 313 14.93 10.05 -3.55
CA ASP A 313 15.89 11.06 -4.01
C ASP A 313 17.29 10.76 -3.45
N ARG A 314 18.34 10.85 -4.28
CA ARG A 314 19.74 10.61 -3.87
C ARG A 314 20.67 11.53 -4.64
N LEU A 315 20.86 12.74 -4.12
CA LEU A 315 21.71 13.72 -4.79
C LEU A 315 23.20 13.34 -4.72
N PHE A 316 23.71 12.97 -3.53
CA PHE A 316 25.07 12.46 -3.33
C PHE A 316 25.17 11.62 -2.06
N HIS A 317 26.16 10.72 -2.00
CA HIS A 317 26.42 9.85 -0.85
C HIS A 317 27.13 10.62 0.27
N LEU A 318 26.56 10.66 1.48
CA LEU A 318 27.19 11.28 2.66
C LEU A 318 27.93 10.27 3.54
N GLY A 319 27.46 9.03 3.63
CA GLY A 319 28.06 8.00 4.49
C GLY A 319 28.22 8.42 5.95
N LEU A 320 27.33 9.28 6.47
CA LEU A 320 27.39 9.77 7.84
C LEU A 320 26.58 8.85 8.75
N ASP A 321 27.26 8.19 9.66
CA ASP A 321 26.65 7.42 10.75
C ASP A 321 26.75 8.22 12.05
N LEU A 322 25.63 8.84 12.45
CA LEU A 322 25.55 9.61 13.70
C LEU A 322 24.99 8.77 14.86
N GLY A 323 24.96 7.44 14.74
CA GLY A 323 24.51 6.51 15.79
C GLY A 323 22.98 6.50 16.06
N PHE A 324 22.31 7.65 15.93
CA PHE A 324 20.85 7.77 15.95
C PHE A 324 20.24 8.12 14.58
N VAL A 325 21.06 8.54 13.61
CA VAL A 325 20.66 8.73 12.21
C VAL A 325 21.74 8.16 11.30
N HIS A 326 21.35 7.20 10.46
CA HIS A 326 22.17 6.72 9.36
C HIS A 326 21.81 7.53 8.10
N LEU A 327 22.66 8.49 7.75
CA LEU A 327 22.52 9.33 6.55
C LEU A 327 23.45 8.82 5.45
N GLU A 328 23.01 7.76 4.75
CA GLU A 328 23.76 7.23 3.61
C GLU A 328 23.76 8.20 2.42
N TYR A 329 22.61 8.86 2.15
CA TYR A 329 22.42 9.76 1.01
C TYR A 329 21.84 11.12 1.40
N PHE A 330 22.19 12.16 0.64
CA PHE A 330 21.56 13.47 0.71
C PHE A 330 20.28 13.50 -0.14
N ASN A 331 19.16 13.86 0.49
CA ASN A 331 17.87 13.99 -0.18
C ASN A 331 17.50 15.48 -0.20
N LEU A 332 17.62 16.12 -1.36
CA LEU A 332 17.36 17.55 -1.54
C LEU A 332 15.85 17.85 -1.58
N LEU A 333 15.04 16.98 -2.17
CA LEU A 333 13.60 17.23 -2.35
C LEU A 333 12.84 17.44 -1.03
N PRO A 334 13.03 16.63 0.03
CA PRO A 334 12.38 16.87 1.32
C PRO A 334 12.79 18.20 1.96
N ILE A 335 14.04 18.64 1.78
CA ILE A 335 14.54 19.91 2.32
C ILE A 335 13.87 21.08 1.59
N LEU A 336 13.82 21.03 0.25
CA LEU A 336 13.12 22.02 -0.55
C LEU A 336 11.63 22.09 -0.20
N MET A 337 10.99 20.94 0.04
CA MET A 337 9.60 20.89 0.48
C MET A 337 9.42 21.69 1.78
N VAL A 338 10.26 21.50 2.79
CA VAL A 338 10.17 22.23 4.08
C VAL A 338 10.44 23.73 3.92
N VAL A 339 11.39 24.10 3.07
CA VAL A 339 11.76 25.51 2.86
C VAL A 339 10.69 26.28 2.08
N LEU A 340 10.00 25.62 1.14
CA LEU A 340 8.96 26.22 0.31
C LEU A 340 7.57 26.27 0.98
N TRP A 341 7.40 25.60 2.11
CA TRP A 341 6.14 25.48 2.85
C TRP A 341 6.04 26.52 3.97
#